data_AF-A0A2D7Q4B3-F1
#
_entry.id   AF-A0A2D7Q4B3-F1
#
_cell.length_a   1.000
_cell.length_b   1.000
_cell.length_c   1.000
_cell.angle_alpha   90.00
_cell.angle_beta   90.00
_cell.angle_gamma   90.00
#
_symmetry.space_group_name_H-M   'P 1'
#
loop_
_entity.id
_entity.type
_entity.pdbx_description
1 polymer ?
#
loop_
_entity_poly.entity_id
_entity_poly.type
_entity_poly.pdbx_seq_one_letter_code
_entity_poly.pdbx_strand_id
1 'polypeptide(L)'
;MASTYTALGVELMATGENAGTWGTKTNTNLNIIEQISGGFSAQSIAGGAQTTALSVSDGSTGAVMSHRMIEFTGSITGNQIVTIPLDAQTFYFLRNSTSGAYTVQFKYASGSGDTFTFSATDKGDQAVFATANDGTNPDIYTLGFGDGDVTLTGTQTLTNKTLTSPAIGTKISDTNGNELINLTATGSAVNEFTLANAATGNGPILSATGETNVDINLNPKGTGVLKSGTAAVQIAGKETMWVPAAAMYGPTTNPADAAQVETTATRPDLKVFDFDASTKQYTQFTVAMPKSWNEGTLTYQVYWSPSTTNTGDAIFGLQAVACADNDTIDVAYGTAIEVTDAGIGTVEDQQITSESSAMTVAGSPAAGEQTYFQLYRDAADGSDTFTGECRVLGVKVFFTTDAANDA
;
A
#
# COMPACT_ATOMS: atom_id res chain seq x y z
N MET A 1 -25.01 60.46 47.54
CA MET A 1 -24.52 60.56 46.14
C MET A 1 -24.48 59.16 45.56
N ALA A 2 -24.75 59.00 44.26
CA ALA A 2 -24.57 57.71 43.60
C ALA A 2 -23.06 57.41 43.47
N SER A 3 -22.65 56.17 43.76
CA SER A 3 -21.28 55.72 43.49
C SER A 3 -20.98 55.84 41.98
N THR A 4 -19.75 56.21 41.67
CA THR A 4 -19.22 56.23 40.30
C THR A 4 -18.23 55.10 40.14
N TYR A 5 -18.12 54.54 38.93
CA TYR A 5 -17.26 53.38 38.67
C TYR A 5 -16.43 53.61 37.42
N THR A 6 -15.28 52.94 37.33
CA THR A 6 -14.52 52.79 36.08
C THR A 6 -15.28 51.88 35.09
N ALA A 7 -14.77 51.71 33.87
CA ALA A 7 -15.48 50.97 32.82
C ALA A 7 -15.58 49.45 33.12
N LEU A 8 -14.64 48.90 33.87
CA LEU A 8 -14.63 47.51 34.35
C LEU A 8 -15.15 47.38 35.79
N GLY A 9 -15.77 48.44 36.35
CA GLY A 9 -16.53 48.36 37.60
C GLY A 9 -15.74 48.60 38.89
N VAL A 10 -14.58 49.23 38.84
CA VAL A 10 -13.85 49.67 40.06
C VAL A 10 -14.55 50.90 40.63
N GLU A 11 -14.98 50.84 41.89
CA GLU A 11 -15.63 51.98 42.56
C GLU A 11 -14.64 53.14 42.71
N LEU A 12 -15.09 54.33 42.31
CA LEU A 12 -14.40 55.61 42.44
C LEU A 12 -15.00 56.40 43.58
N MET A 13 -14.17 57.20 44.26
CA MET A 13 -14.64 58.13 45.28
C MET A 13 -15.59 59.16 44.70
N ALA A 14 -16.65 59.44 45.44
CA ALA A 14 -17.71 60.32 44.98
C ALA A 14 -17.25 61.79 44.96
N THR A 15 -17.79 62.63 44.07
CA THR A 15 -17.45 64.07 43.99
C THR A 15 -17.59 64.81 45.33
N GLY A 16 -16.48 65.26 45.91
CA GLY A 16 -16.47 65.92 47.24
C GLY A 16 -15.94 65.04 48.36
N GLU A 17 -15.91 63.73 48.17
CA GLU A 17 -15.30 62.77 49.09
C GLU A 17 -13.76 62.93 49.06
N ASN A 18 -13.17 63.13 50.24
CA ASN A 18 -11.74 63.43 50.37
C ASN A 18 -11.26 64.63 49.51
N ALA A 19 -12.16 65.59 49.21
CA ALA A 19 -11.86 66.78 48.42
C ALA A 19 -10.81 67.67 49.11
N GLY A 20 -9.84 68.18 48.34
CA GLY A 20 -8.69 68.92 48.88
C GLY A 20 -7.60 68.03 49.51
N THR A 21 -7.79 66.70 49.53
CA THR A 21 -6.79 65.73 49.99
C THR A 21 -6.39 64.76 48.87
N TRP A 22 -6.70 63.45 48.97
CA TRP A 22 -6.21 62.38 48.09
C TRP A 22 -7.24 61.84 47.09
N GLY A 23 -8.50 62.26 47.16
CA GLY A 23 -9.60 61.64 46.41
C GLY A 23 -9.42 61.67 44.89
N THR A 24 -9.13 62.84 44.31
CA THR A 24 -8.88 62.99 42.87
C THR A 24 -7.71 62.14 42.40
N LYS A 25 -6.56 62.18 43.12
CA LYS A 25 -5.36 61.41 42.77
C LYS A 25 -5.63 59.91 42.81
N THR A 26 -6.41 59.45 43.79
CA THR A 26 -6.74 58.03 43.90
C THR A 26 -7.64 57.58 42.76
N ASN A 27 -8.67 58.36 42.42
CA ASN A 27 -9.51 58.06 41.26
C ASN A 27 -8.69 58.02 39.96
N THR A 28 -7.74 58.95 39.77
CA THR A 28 -6.80 58.91 38.65
C THR A 28 -6.00 57.61 38.62
N ASN A 29 -5.39 57.20 39.75
CA ASN A 29 -4.63 55.96 39.83
C ASN A 29 -5.48 54.71 39.57
N LEU A 30 -6.73 54.67 40.07
CA LEU A 30 -7.66 53.56 39.82
C LEU A 30 -8.00 53.44 38.32
N ASN A 31 -8.20 54.57 37.63
CA ASN A 31 -8.39 54.58 36.18
C ASN A 31 -7.13 54.14 35.42
N ILE A 32 -5.94 54.56 35.87
CA ILE A 32 -4.67 54.10 35.28
C ILE A 32 -4.50 52.58 35.45
N ILE A 33 -4.81 52.04 36.63
CA ILE A 33 -4.75 50.59 36.90
C ILE A 33 -5.67 49.82 35.94
N GLU A 34 -6.88 50.31 35.69
CA GLU A 34 -7.79 49.69 34.73
C GLU A 34 -7.25 49.71 33.29
N GLN A 35 -6.66 50.83 32.86
CA GLN A 35 -6.03 50.94 31.54
C GLN A 35 -4.93 49.89 31.37
N ILE A 36 -4.12 49.71 32.40
CA ILE A 36 -2.99 48.79 32.45
C ILE A 36 -3.42 47.33 32.61
N SER A 37 -4.59 47.03 33.19
CA SER A 37 -5.00 45.65 33.46
C SER A 37 -5.76 45.00 32.30
N GLY A 38 -6.62 45.75 31.61
CA GLY A 38 -7.43 45.22 30.50
C GLY A 38 -7.86 46.26 29.48
N GLY A 39 -7.37 47.50 29.58
CA GLY A 39 -7.79 48.61 28.73
C GLY A 39 -7.56 48.35 27.24
N PHE A 40 -8.55 48.75 26.44
CA PHE A 40 -8.50 48.82 24.98
C PHE A 40 -8.38 50.27 24.52
N SER A 41 -7.54 50.52 23.52
CA SER A 41 -7.47 51.82 22.85
C SER A 41 -7.22 51.65 21.36
N ALA A 42 -7.81 52.53 20.55
CA ALA A 42 -7.58 52.60 19.11
C ALA A 42 -6.72 53.82 18.79
N GLN A 43 -5.67 53.62 17.99
CA GLN A 43 -4.79 54.68 17.49
C GLN A 43 -4.86 54.71 15.97
N SER A 44 -5.35 55.81 15.41
CA SER A 44 -5.25 56.02 13.96
C SER A 44 -3.79 56.31 13.58
N ILE A 45 -3.32 55.62 12.55
CA ILE A 45 -2.02 55.83 11.91
C ILE A 45 -2.19 56.13 10.41
N ALA A 46 -3.35 56.65 10.01
CA ALA A 46 -3.66 56.98 8.62
C ALA A 46 -2.65 57.97 8.00
N GLY A 47 -2.35 57.81 6.72
CA GLY A 47 -1.44 58.69 5.98
C GLY A 47 -0.35 57.95 5.20
N GLY A 48 0.58 58.72 4.64
CA GLY A 48 1.78 58.20 3.99
C GLY A 48 2.81 57.69 5.00
N ALA A 49 4.04 57.44 4.56
CA ALA A 49 5.10 56.97 5.46
C ALA A 49 5.36 57.97 6.60
N GLN A 50 5.24 57.53 7.85
CA GLN A 50 5.35 58.37 9.04
C GLN A 50 5.68 57.58 10.31
N THR A 51 5.97 58.30 11.39
CA THR A 51 6.17 57.74 12.73
C THR A 51 5.14 58.31 13.70
N THR A 52 4.41 57.42 14.38
CA THR A 52 3.46 57.76 15.45
C THR A 52 4.08 57.39 16.79
N ALA A 53 4.37 58.38 17.63
CA ALA A 53 4.87 58.14 18.98
C ALA A 53 3.70 57.94 19.95
N LEU A 54 3.70 56.81 20.65
CA LEU A 54 2.84 56.57 21.80
C LEU A 54 3.61 56.99 23.05
N SER A 55 3.08 57.94 23.80
CA SER A 55 3.70 58.48 25.01
C SER A 55 2.68 58.57 26.14
N VAL A 56 3.15 58.61 27.39
CA VAL A 56 2.35 58.83 28.58
C VAL A 56 2.95 59.97 29.38
N SER A 57 2.10 60.85 29.90
CA SER A 57 2.51 61.85 30.89
C SER A 57 2.27 61.30 32.29
N ASP A 58 3.21 61.53 33.21
CA ASP A 58 3.10 61.04 34.58
C ASP A 58 1.80 61.48 35.27
N GLY A 59 1.08 60.52 35.84
CA GLY A 59 -0.18 60.77 36.55
C GLY A 59 -1.36 61.15 35.64
N SER A 60 -1.28 60.93 34.32
CA SER A 60 -2.38 61.14 33.38
C SER A 60 -3.08 59.85 32.99
N THR A 61 -4.38 59.94 32.70
CA THR A 61 -5.17 58.83 32.15
C THR A 61 -5.29 58.95 30.63
N GLY A 62 -5.49 57.83 29.94
CA GLY A 62 -5.93 57.81 28.54
C GLY A 62 -4.80 57.75 27.52
N ALA A 63 -3.55 57.63 27.96
CA ALA A 63 -2.43 57.40 27.06
C ALA A 63 -2.56 56.02 26.38
N VAL A 64 -2.49 56.00 25.05
CA VAL A 64 -2.62 54.76 24.26
C VAL A 64 -1.59 53.71 24.67
N MET A 65 -0.32 54.11 24.88
CA MET A 65 0.74 53.18 25.30
C MET A 65 0.48 52.48 26.64
N SER A 66 -0.41 53.00 27.48
CA SER A 66 -0.71 52.42 28.79
C SER A 66 -1.73 51.28 28.71
N HIS A 67 -2.41 51.14 27.57
CA HIS A 67 -3.43 50.11 27.35
C HIS A 67 -2.79 48.78 26.96
N ARG A 68 -3.36 47.67 27.44
CA ARG A 68 -2.86 46.32 27.08
C ARG A 68 -3.28 45.90 25.69
N MET A 69 -4.43 46.38 25.21
CA MET A 69 -4.87 46.14 23.84
C MET A 69 -4.85 47.44 23.04
N ILE A 70 -4.08 47.45 21.95
CA ILE A 70 -3.94 48.62 21.08
C ILE A 70 -4.30 48.21 19.65
N GLU A 71 -5.31 48.87 19.09
CA GLU A 71 -5.71 48.68 17.69
C GLU A 71 -5.19 49.83 16.83
N PHE A 72 -4.39 49.50 15.82
CA PHE A 72 -3.96 50.44 14.81
C PHE A 72 -5.00 50.52 13.69
N THR A 73 -5.52 51.72 13.45
CA THR A 73 -6.62 51.97 12.52
C THR A 73 -6.24 52.99 11.44
N GLY A 74 -7.09 53.13 10.43
CA GLY A 74 -6.96 54.15 9.39
C GLY A 74 -6.44 53.62 8.05
N SER A 75 -6.59 54.43 7.00
CA SER A 75 -6.12 54.12 5.65
C SER A 75 -4.67 54.59 5.49
N ILE A 76 -3.77 53.65 5.19
CA ILE A 76 -2.34 53.92 5.07
C ILE A 76 -1.91 53.82 3.60
N THR A 77 -1.09 54.78 3.17
CA THR A 77 -0.55 54.90 1.81
C THR A 77 0.98 54.78 1.77
N GLY A 78 1.59 54.42 2.90
CA GLY A 78 3.01 54.11 3.04
C GLY A 78 3.27 53.37 4.34
N ASN A 79 4.49 52.84 4.49
CA ASN A 79 4.90 52.09 5.68
C ASN A 79 4.81 52.96 6.94
N GLN A 80 4.19 52.41 7.98
CA GLN A 80 4.00 53.09 9.27
C GLN A 80 5.01 52.59 10.29
N ILE A 81 5.44 53.49 11.17
CA ILE A 81 6.22 53.17 12.37
C ILE A 81 5.46 53.68 13.58
N VAL A 82 5.27 52.84 14.58
CA VAL A 82 4.69 53.17 15.88
C VAL A 82 5.76 52.95 16.93
N THR A 83 5.94 53.93 17.81
CA THR A 83 7.02 53.91 18.80
C THR A 83 6.52 54.02 20.24
N ILE A 84 7.21 53.38 21.17
CA ILE A 84 7.05 53.54 22.62
C ILE A 84 8.35 54.07 23.27
N PRO A 85 8.29 54.68 24.48
CA PRO A 85 9.47 55.15 25.19
C PRO A 85 10.46 54.03 25.49
N LEU A 86 11.75 54.36 25.54
CA LEU A 86 12.86 53.39 25.67
C LEU A 86 12.79 52.55 26.96
N ASP A 87 12.21 53.09 28.02
CA ASP A 87 12.05 52.48 29.33
C ASP A 87 10.71 51.75 29.51
N ALA A 88 9.85 51.72 28.48
CA ALA A 88 8.59 51.01 28.55
C ALA A 88 8.82 49.49 28.69
N GLN A 89 8.40 48.94 29.83
CA GLN A 89 8.49 47.51 30.12
C GLN A 89 7.10 46.90 30.35
N THR A 90 6.58 46.18 29.36
CA THR A 90 5.24 45.57 29.45
C THR A 90 4.98 44.56 28.32
N PHE A 91 3.74 44.06 28.24
CA PHE A 91 3.23 43.31 27.09
C PHE A 91 2.01 44.00 26.49
N TYR A 92 1.82 43.80 25.18
CA TYR A 92 0.70 44.34 24.41
C TYR A 92 0.05 43.28 23.56
N PHE A 93 -1.27 43.35 23.43
CA PHE A 93 -2.04 42.79 22.34
C PHE A 93 -2.24 43.87 21.29
N LEU A 94 -1.58 43.73 20.15
CA LEU A 94 -1.65 44.67 19.04
C LEU A 94 -2.60 44.13 17.98
N ARG A 95 -3.45 44.99 17.41
CA ARG A 95 -4.28 44.65 16.25
C ARG A 95 -3.96 45.57 15.09
N ASN A 96 -3.77 45.02 13.89
CA ASN A 96 -3.64 45.81 12.67
C ASN A 96 -4.93 45.87 11.86
N SER A 97 -5.76 46.87 12.13
CA SER A 97 -7.01 47.14 11.39
C SER A 97 -6.85 48.23 10.32
N THR A 98 -5.62 48.47 9.86
CA THR A 98 -5.37 49.45 8.78
C THR A 98 -5.84 48.93 7.42
N SER A 99 -6.30 49.83 6.56
CA SER A 99 -6.51 49.54 5.14
C SER A 99 -5.31 49.98 4.30
N GLY A 100 -4.98 49.24 3.24
CA GLY A 100 -3.77 49.44 2.44
C GLY A 100 -2.71 48.37 2.68
N ALA A 101 -1.92 48.06 1.64
CA ALA A 101 -0.91 46.99 1.64
C ALA A 101 0.49 47.52 1.98
N TYR A 102 0.66 48.00 3.20
CA TYR A 102 1.91 48.55 3.73
C TYR A 102 2.20 48.00 5.13
N THR A 103 3.47 48.01 5.53
CA THR A 103 3.88 47.47 6.83
C THR A 103 3.52 48.41 7.98
N VAL A 104 3.26 47.85 9.16
CA VAL A 104 3.14 48.60 10.43
C VAL A 104 4.19 48.05 11.40
N GLN A 105 5.23 48.82 11.63
CA GLN A 105 6.31 48.47 12.57
C GLN A 105 6.01 49.02 13.95
N PHE A 106 6.15 48.20 14.99
CA PHE A 106 6.11 48.58 16.38
C PHE A 106 7.50 48.41 17.00
N LYS A 107 8.05 49.49 17.56
CA LYS A 107 9.43 49.53 18.09
C LYS A 107 9.60 50.50 19.25
N TYR A 108 10.76 50.49 19.88
CA TYR A 108 11.18 51.59 20.75
C TYR A 108 11.52 52.85 19.95
N ALA A 109 11.30 54.02 20.54
CA ALA A 109 11.50 55.33 19.91
C ALA A 109 12.97 55.59 19.49
N SER A 110 13.91 54.97 20.20
CA SER A 110 15.34 54.97 19.89
C SER A 110 15.94 53.58 20.13
N GLY A 111 17.24 53.44 19.86
CA GLY A 111 17.95 52.17 19.96
C GLY A 111 17.88 51.34 18.68
N SER A 112 18.69 50.28 18.65
CA SER A 112 18.81 49.35 17.52
C SER A 112 18.39 47.92 17.86
N GLY A 113 17.64 47.72 18.94
CA GLY A 113 17.08 46.42 19.32
C GLY A 113 15.99 45.93 18.36
N ASP A 114 15.55 44.70 18.59
CA ASP A 114 14.55 44.02 17.78
C ASP A 114 13.20 44.76 17.77
N THR A 115 12.50 44.64 16.65
CA THR A 115 11.20 45.29 16.42
C THR A 115 10.20 44.27 15.92
N PHE A 116 8.91 44.51 16.19
CA PHE A 116 7.86 43.74 15.56
C PHE A 116 7.31 44.50 14.35
N THR A 117 7.02 43.80 13.25
CA THR A 117 6.41 44.41 12.06
C THR A 117 5.29 43.53 11.53
N PHE A 118 4.07 44.07 11.49
CA PHE A 118 3.01 43.50 10.68
C PHE A 118 3.41 43.63 9.21
N SER A 119 3.41 42.52 8.48
CA SER A 119 3.66 42.53 7.04
C SER A 119 2.57 43.33 6.29
N ALA A 120 2.81 43.65 5.02
CA ALA A 120 1.89 44.43 4.20
C ALA A 120 0.46 43.84 4.14
N THR A 121 0.33 42.51 4.27
CA THR A 121 -0.93 41.78 4.20
C THR A 121 -1.41 41.28 5.56
N ASP A 122 -0.60 41.40 6.61
CA ASP A 122 -0.97 40.94 7.95
C ASP A 122 -1.85 41.99 8.64
N LYS A 123 -3.15 41.68 8.71
CA LYS A 123 -4.20 42.49 9.36
C LYS A 123 -4.76 41.80 10.61
N GLY A 124 -3.93 40.98 11.26
CA GLY A 124 -4.31 40.18 12.40
C GLY A 124 -4.00 40.82 13.76
N ASP A 125 -4.07 39.97 14.77
CA ASP A 125 -3.72 40.26 16.16
C ASP A 125 -2.33 39.67 16.46
N GLN A 126 -1.56 40.36 17.31
CA GLN A 126 -0.27 39.87 17.80
C GLN A 126 -0.10 40.15 19.29
N ALA A 127 0.53 39.23 20.03
CA ALA A 127 1.03 39.50 21.37
C ALA A 127 2.53 39.83 21.33
N VAL A 128 2.92 40.98 21.88
CA VAL A 128 4.31 41.43 21.93
C VAL A 128 4.73 41.80 23.36
N PHE A 129 6.04 41.73 23.61
CA PHE A 129 6.68 42.04 24.87
C PHE A 129 7.67 43.18 24.63
N ALA A 130 7.36 44.34 25.19
CA ALA A 130 8.31 45.43 25.35
C ALA A 130 9.18 45.11 26.56
N THR A 131 10.37 44.58 26.31
CA THR A 131 11.16 43.92 27.37
C THR A 131 11.96 44.88 28.24
N ALA A 132 12.36 46.04 27.69
CA ALA A 132 13.34 46.96 28.26
C ALA A 132 14.61 46.24 28.77
N ASN A 133 15.03 45.18 28.08
CA ASN A 133 16.12 44.29 28.48
C ASN A 133 17.52 44.90 28.33
N ASP A 134 17.65 46.01 27.59
CA ASP A 134 18.86 46.80 27.43
C ASP A 134 18.55 48.29 27.56
N GLY A 135 19.42 49.05 28.22
CA GLY A 135 19.19 50.48 28.48
C GLY A 135 19.39 51.40 27.27
N THR A 136 19.94 50.91 26.18
CA THR A 136 20.19 51.66 24.94
C THR A 136 19.47 51.06 23.74
N ASN A 137 19.41 49.73 23.65
CA ASN A 137 18.88 48.97 22.53
C ASN A 137 17.89 47.88 22.98
N PRO A 138 16.78 48.22 23.63
CA PRO A 138 15.81 47.25 24.10
C PRO A 138 15.06 46.57 22.96
N ASP A 139 14.65 45.33 23.20
CA ASP A 139 14.02 44.46 22.21
C ASP A 139 12.50 44.36 22.37
N ILE A 140 11.78 44.31 21.24
CA ILE A 140 10.39 43.85 21.16
C ILE A 140 10.37 42.38 20.77
N TYR A 141 9.95 41.51 21.69
CA TYR A 141 9.72 40.09 21.40
C TYR A 141 8.26 39.81 21.05
N THR A 142 8.03 38.80 20.24
CA THR A 142 6.68 38.32 19.88
C THR A 142 6.43 36.95 20.51
N LEU A 143 5.17 36.67 20.86
CA LEU A 143 4.73 35.28 20.99
C LEU A 143 4.33 34.81 19.59
N GLY A 144 5.05 33.83 19.05
CA GLY A 144 4.71 33.25 17.76
C GLY A 144 3.36 32.55 17.81
N PHE A 145 2.42 32.95 16.94
CA PHE A 145 1.15 32.26 16.70
C PHE A 145 0.99 31.81 15.24
N GLY A 146 2.08 31.59 14.48
CA GLY A 146 1.93 31.37 13.03
C GLY A 146 3.15 30.96 12.22
N ASP A 147 4.29 30.60 12.82
CA ASP A 147 5.41 30.00 12.08
C ASP A 147 5.76 28.64 12.71
N GLY A 148 5.53 27.56 11.95
CA GLY A 148 5.71 26.18 12.40
C GLY A 148 4.49 25.51 13.07
N ASP A 149 3.41 26.25 13.32
CA ASP A 149 2.18 25.69 13.87
C ASP A 149 1.41 24.83 12.86
N VAL A 150 0.83 23.74 13.34
CA VAL A 150 -0.03 22.86 12.55
C VAL A 150 -1.35 23.59 12.28
N THR A 151 -1.52 24.07 11.04
CA THR A 151 -2.79 24.64 10.61
C THR A 151 -3.74 23.53 10.11
N LEU A 152 -5.06 23.79 10.12
CA LEU A 152 -6.07 22.79 9.76
C LEU A 152 -5.97 22.29 8.31
N THR A 153 -5.43 23.12 7.41
CA THR A 153 -5.36 22.84 5.96
C THR A 153 -3.96 22.93 5.38
N GLY A 154 -2.97 23.35 6.17
CA GLY A 154 -1.58 23.48 5.73
C GLY A 154 -0.91 22.13 5.57
N THR A 155 -0.05 22.04 4.55
CA THR A 155 0.86 20.90 4.42
C THR A 155 1.96 21.01 5.46
N GLN A 156 2.11 19.97 6.28
CA GLN A 156 3.18 19.90 7.27
C GLN A 156 4.33 19.03 6.76
N THR A 157 5.56 19.51 6.91
CA THR A 157 6.77 18.70 6.72
C THR A 157 7.24 18.17 8.06
N LEU A 158 7.19 16.86 8.28
CA LEU A 158 7.65 16.22 9.51
C LEU A 158 9.10 15.77 9.37
N THR A 159 10.05 16.51 9.94
CA THR A 159 11.48 16.16 9.92
C THR A 159 11.91 15.63 11.29
N ASN A 160 12.55 14.45 11.32
CA ASN A 160 13.07 13.80 12.54
C ASN A 160 12.00 13.65 13.65
N LYS A 161 10.76 13.36 13.26
CA LYS A 161 9.66 13.10 14.20
C LYS A 161 9.33 11.62 14.24
N THR A 162 8.97 11.13 15.42
CA THR A 162 8.44 9.79 15.63
C THR A 162 6.93 9.89 15.79
N LEU A 163 6.19 9.08 15.03
CA LEU A 163 4.73 8.95 15.16
C LEU A 163 4.46 7.63 15.89
N THR A 164 4.02 7.70 17.14
CA THR A 164 3.85 6.51 17.98
C THR A 164 2.60 5.69 17.60
N SER A 165 1.57 6.33 17.05
CA SER A 165 0.33 5.67 16.61
C SER A 165 -0.41 6.52 15.55
N PRO A 166 0.18 6.71 14.35
CA PRO A 166 -0.46 7.52 13.33
C PRO A 166 -1.77 6.88 12.85
N ALA A 167 -2.86 7.65 12.81
CA ALA A 167 -4.09 7.27 12.14
C ALA A 167 -4.15 7.96 10.77
N ILE A 168 -4.22 7.17 9.70
CA ILE A 168 -4.34 7.67 8.32
C ILE A 168 -5.71 7.26 7.79
N GLY A 169 -6.55 8.25 7.46
CA GLY A 169 -7.97 8.00 7.19
C GLY A 169 -8.30 7.50 5.79
N THR A 170 -7.48 7.80 4.78
CA THR A 170 -7.85 7.56 3.37
C THR A 170 -6.76 6.96 2.52
N LYS A 171 -5.56 7.55 2.50
CA LYS A 171 -4.49 7.12 1.58
C LYS A 171 -3.11 7.65 1.97
N ILE A 172 -2.09 7.06 1.39
CA ILE A 172 -0.74 7.60 1.28
C ILE A 172 -0.53 7.99 -0.18
N SER A 173 -0.16 9.25 -0.42
CA SER A 173 0.02 9.82 -1.76
C SER A 173 1.49 10.13 -2.08
N ASP A 174 1.81 10.18 -3.37
CA ASP A 174 3.08 10.71 -3.87
C ASP A 174 3.12 12.25 -3.82
N THR A 175 4.25 12.84 -4.21
CA THR A 175 4.45 14.31 -4.23
C THR A 175 3.59 15.03 -5.27
N ASN A 176 3.02 14.32 -6.25
CA ASN A 176 2.13 14.86 -7.26
C ASN A 176 0.64 14.73 -6.84
N GLY A 177 0.37 14.12 -5.68
CA GLY A 177 -0.97 13.88 -5.16
C GLY A 177 -1.62 12.58 -5.62
N ASN A 178 -0.93 11.74 -6.39
CA ASN A 178 -1.45 10.43 -6.82
C ASN A 178 -1.40 9.42 -5.68
N GLU A 179 -2.25 8.42 -5.70
CA GLU A 179 -2.30 7.37 -4.70
C GLU A 179 -1.16 6.35 -4.84
N LEU A 180 -0.44 6.10 -3.74
CA LEU A 180 0.48 4.97 -3.60
C LEU A 180 -0.21 3.80 -2.88
N ILE A 181 -0.93 4.10 -1.80
CA ILE A 181 -1.69 3.13 -1.00
C ILE A 181 -3.04 3.74 -0.66
N ASN A 182 -4.12 3.00 -0.93
CA ASN A 182 -5.46 3.34 -0.47
C ASN A 182 -5.82 2.54 0.79
N LEU A 183 -6.39 3.21 1.77
CA LEU A 183 -6.80 2.65 3.05
C LEU A 183 -8.32 2.68 3.13
N THR A 184 -8.95 1.52 3.23
CA THR A 184 -10.40 1.38 3.35
C THR A 184 -10.78 0.88 4.73
N ALA A 185 -11.71 1.57 5.38
CA ALA A 185 -12.22 1.15 6.67
C ALA A 185 -13.14 -0.06 6.50
N THR A 186 -12.91 -1.09 7.32
CA THR A 186 -13.81 -2.24 7.48
C THR A 186 -14.35 -2.20 8.90
N GLY A 187 -15.67 -2.20 9.07
CA GLY A 187 -16.33 -1.87 10.34
C GLY A 187 -15.96 -2.77 11.53
N SER A 188 -15.46 -3.98 11.28
CA SER A 188 -14.97 -4.90 12.32
C SER A 188 -13.80 -5.75 11.79
N ALA A 189 -12.80 -5.12 11.16
CA ALA A 189 -11.60 -5.85 10.75
C ALA A 189 -10.85 -6.41 11.96
N VAL A 190 -10.46 -7.69 11.85
CA VAL A 190 -9.58 -8.37 12.81
C VAL A 190 -8.23 -8.75 12.19
N ASN A 191 -8.18 -8.88 10.85
CA ASN A 191 -6.97 -9.27 10.14
C ASN A 191 -6.34 -8.05 9.47
N GLU A 192 -5.02 -7.95 9.54
CA GLU A 192 -4.25 -6.83 8.99
C GLU A 192 -2.89 -7.27 8.45
N PHE A 193 -2.22 -6.34 7.78
CA PHE A 193 -0.81 -6.50 7.43
C PHE A 193 0.08 -5.98 8.55
N THR A 194 1.06 -6.79 8.93
CA THR A 194 2.22 -6.36 9.72
C THR A 194 3.43 -6.24 8.80
N LEU A 195 4.10 -5.08 8.87
CA LEU A 195 5.39 -4.83 8.21
C LEU A 195 6.47 -4.79 9.28
N ALA A 196 7.39 -5.76 9.24
CA ALA A 196 8.47 -5.89 10.20
C ALA A 196 9.84 -5.71 9.53
N ASN A 197 10.73 -4.97 10.20
CA ASN A 197 12.14 -4.97 9.85
C ASN A 197 12.77 -6.33 10.24
N ALA A 198 14.02 -6.52 9.84
CA ALA A 198 14.78 -7.70 10.21
C ALA A 198 16.21 -7.32 10.60
N ALA A 199 16.83 -8.16 11.43
CA ALA A 199 18.23 -8.02 11.80
C ALA A 199 19.15 -8.17 10.57
N THR A 200 20.38 -7.64 10.65
CA THR A 200 21.37 -7.74 9.56
C THR A 200 21.53 -9.18 9.08
N GLY A 201 21.42 -9.38 7.77
CA GLY A 201 21.47 -10.69 7.12
C GLY A 201 20.11 -11.32 6.82
N ASN A 202 19.03 -10.79 7.41
CA ASN A 202 17.66 -11.25 7.18
C ASN A 202 16.86 -10.25 6.34
N GLY A 203 15.85 -10.73 5.60
CA GLY A 203 14.93 -9.89 4.83
C GLY A 203 13.77 -9.35 5.68
N PRO A 204 13.23 -8.16 5.36
CA PRO A 204 12.01 -7.65 6.01
C PRO A 204 10.82 -8.57 5.71
N ILE A 205 9.81 -8.52 6.57
CA ILE A 205 8.64 -9.41 6.49
C ILE A 205 7.37 -8.56 6.29
N LEU A 206 6.55 -8.97 5.32
CA LEU A 206 5.14 -8.62 5.22
C LEU A 206 4.32 -9.86 5.59
N SER A 207 3.53 -9.77 6.66
CA SER A 207 2.75 -10.90 7.17
C SER A 207 1.29 -10.52 7.40
N ALA A 208 0.38 -11.50 7.31
CA ALA A 208 -0.95 -11.36 7.88
C ALA A 208 -0.88 -11.56 9.40
N THR A 209 -1.57 -10.71 10.15
CA THR A 209 -1.75 -10.81 11.60
C THR A 209 -3.23 -10.63 11.96
N GLY A 210 -3.62 -10.99 13.18
CA GLY A 210 -5.02 -11.04 13.61
C GLY A 210 -5.40 -12.45 14.07
N GLU A 211 -6.33 -13.08 13.35
CA GLU A 211 -6.80 -14.44 13.61
C GLU A 211 -5.81 -15.53 13.14
N THR A 212 -6.05 -16.77 13.54
CA THR A 212 -5.28 -17.94 13.06
C THR A 212 -5.68 -18.37 11.65
N ASN A 213 -4.70 -18.82 10.85
CA ASN A 213 -4.90 -19.39 9.49
C ASN A 213 -5.57 -18.42 8.50
N VAL A 214 -4.94 -17.27 8.25
CA VAL A 214 -5.41 -16.27 7.29
C VAL A 214 -4.38 -16.05 6.17
N ASP A 215 -4.88 -15.96 4.93
CA ASP A 215 -4.06 -15.74 3.74
C ASP A 215 -3.68 -14.26 3.56
N ILE A 216 -2.58 -14.02 2.85
CA ILE A 216 -2.27 -12.72 2.25
C ILE A 216 -2.74 -12.73 0.80
N ASN A 217 -3.83 -12.01 0.53
CA ASN A 217 -4.36 -11.88 -0.83
C ASN A 217 -3.64 -10.76 -1.59
N LEU A 218 -2.93 -11.12 -2.67
CA LEU A 218 -2.33 -10.19 -3.63
C LEU A 218 -2.97 -10.42 -5.00
N ASN A 219 -3.91 -9.54 -5.38
CA ASN A 219 -4.71 -9.71 -6.58
C ASN A 219 -4.36 -8.66 -7.66
N PRO A 220 -3.57 -9.02 -8.68
CA PRO A 220 -3.43 -8.18 -9.87
C PRO A 220 -4.80 -7.93 -10.53
N LYS A 221 -4.95 -6.78 -11.18
CA LYS A 221 -6.19 -6.41 -11.89
C LYS A 221 -6.18 -6.95 -13.32
N GLY A 222 -7.30 -7.50 -13.78
CA GLY A 222 -7.48 -7.94 -15.17
C GLY A 222 -6.50 -9.05 -15.55
N THR A 223 -5.73 -8.84 -16.63
CA THR A 223 -4.68 -9.77 -17.10
C THR A 223 -3.32 -9.56 -16.41
N GLY A 224 -3.26 -8.76 -15.35
CA GLY A 224 -2.05 -8.57 -14.56
C GLY A 224 -1.59 -9.87 -13.89
N VAL A 225 -0.29 -9.96 -13.60
CA VAL A 225 0.33 -11.07 -12.87
C VAL A 225 1.16 -10.54 -11.71
N LEU A 226 1.30 -11.31 -10.63
CA LEU A 226 2.21 -10.97 -9.54
C LEU A 226 3.66 -11.11 -10.03
N LYS A 227 4.48 -10.09 -9.79
CA LYS A 227 5.87 -10.03 -10.28
C LYS A 227 6.87 -9.74 -9.18
N SER A 228 8.07 -10.28 -9.33
CA SER A 228 9.27 -9.84 -8.63
C SER A 228 10.20 -9.18 -9.65
N GLY A 229 10.36 -7.86 -9.55
CA GLY A 229 10.96 -7.07 -10.63
C GLY A 229 10.15 -7.17 -11.91
N THR A 230 10.76 -7.67 -12.99
CA THR A 230 10.10 -7.81 -14.30
C THR A 230 9.50 -9.21 -14.55
N ALA A 231 9.90 -10.21 -13.76
CA ALA A 231 9.50 -11.60 -13.93
C ALA A 231 8.24 -11.92 -13.13
N ALA A 232 7.39 -12.79 -13.69
CA ALA A 232 6.25 -13.34 -12.96
C ALA A 232 6.74 -14.24 -11.82
N VAL A 233 6.06 -14.19 -10.68
CA VAL A 233 6.27 -15.17 -9.62
C VAL A 233 5.54 -16.45 -10.01
N GLN A 234 6.28 -17.53 -10.26
CA GLN A 234 5.71 -18.86 -10.47
C GLN A 234 5.39 -19.49 -9.12
N ILE A 235 4.19 -20.04 -9.00
CA ILE A 235 3.78 -20.83 -7.84
C ILE A 235 3.78 -22.29 -8.28
N ALA A 236 4.43 -23.15 -7.52
CA ALA A 236 4.46 -24.58 -7.76
C ALA A 236 3.04 -25.15 -7.77
N GLY A 237 2.78 -26.17 -8.59
CA GLY A 237 1.42 -26.68 -8.76
C GLY A 237 1.30 -27.78 -9.81
N LYS A 238 0.07 -28.03 -10.26
CA LYS A 238 -0.20 -29.08 -11.26
C LYS A 238 0.25 -28.61 -12.64
N GLU A 239 1.21 -29.34 -13.21
CA GLU A 239 1.77 -29.11 -14.54
C GLU A 239 1.49 -30.31 -15.46
N THR A 240 1.75 -30.15 -16.75
CA THR A 240 1.50 -31.19 -17.75
C THR A 240 2.63 -31.33 -18.73
N MET A 241 2.86 -32.56 -19.18
CA MET A 241 3.76 -32.87 -20.28
C MET A 241 3.06 -33.70 -21.36
N TRP A 242 3.35 -33.39 -22.62
CA TRP A 242 2.82 -34.10 -23.77
C TRP A 242 3.87 -35.09 -24.31
N VAL A 243 3.48 -36.36 -24.42
CA VAL A 243 4.28 -37.41 -25.04
C VAL A 243 3.56 -37.86 -26.31
N PRO A 244 3.99 -37.45 -27.50
CA PRO A 244 3.38 -37.91 -28.75
C PRO A 244 3.71 -39.37 -29.03
N ALA A 245 2.86 -40.06 -29.80
CA ALA A 245 3.13 -41.43 -30.28
C ALA A 245 4.45 -41.53 -31.06
N ALA A 246 4.90 -40.44 -31.71
CA ALA A 246 6.20 -40.37 -32.37
C ALA A 246 7.41 -40.52 -31.41
N ALA A 247 7.22 -40.26 -30.11
CA ALA A 247 8.24 -40.44 -29.06
C ALA A 247 8.09 -41.77 -28.32
N MET A 248 7.10 -42.60 -28.69
CA MET A 248 6.85 -43.91 -28.10
C MET A 248 7.44 -45.02 -28.98
N TYR A 249 7.62 -46.21 -28.40
CA TYR A 249 8.12 -47.39 -29.09
C TYR A 249 7.45 -48.67 -28.57
N GLY A 250 7.22 -49.63 -29.47
CA GLY A 250 6.69 -50.93 -29.09
C GLY A 250 7.71 -51.76 -28.30
N PRO A 251 7.34 -52.40 -27.18
CA PRO A 251 8.20 -53.37 -26.52
C PRO A 251 8.32 -54.66 -27.35
N THR A 252 9.27 -55.53 -26.99
CA THR A 252 9.45 -56.81 -27.69
C THR A 252 8.27 -57.76 -27.50
N THR A 253 7.61 -57.71 -26.35
CA THR A 253 6.46 -58.57 -26.02
C THR A 253 5.16 -57.83 -26.27
N ASN A 254 4.33 -58.36 -27.17
CA ASN A 254 3.01 -57.85 -27.52
C ASN A 254 2.98 -56.32 -27.82
N PRO A 255 3.83 -55.82 -28.73
CA PRO A 255 3.75 -54.42 -29.13
C PRO A 255 2.40 -54.11 -29.79
N ALA A 256 1.91 -52.90 -29.57
CA ALA A 256 0.94 -52.27 -30.47
C ALA A 256 1.64 -51.88 -31.78
N ASP A 257 0.88 -51.81 -32.87
CA ASP A 257 1.46 -51.60 -34.19
C ASP A 257 1.73 -50.12 -34.44
N ALA A 258 2.99 -49.77 -34.70
CA ALA A 258 3.34 -48.40 -35.07
C ALA A 258 2.86 -48.12 -36.50
N ALA A 259 1.94 -47.17 -36.67
CA ALA A 259 1.37 -46.82 -37.96
C ALA A 259 1.53 -45.34 -38.31
N GLN A 260 1.51 -45.07 -39.61
CA GLN A 260 1.29 -43.74 -40.15
C GLN A 260 0.09 -43.84 -41.08
N VAL A 261 -1.02 -43.24 -40.67
CA VAL A 261 -2.30 -43.31 -41.37
C VAL A 261 -2.52 -41.99 -42.08
N GLU A 262 -2.48 -42.02 -43.41
CA GLU A 262 -2.91 -40.89 -44.23
C GLU A 262 -4.43 -40.75 -44.08
N THR A 263 -4.89 -39.53 -43.79
CA THR A 263 -6.34 -39.23 -43.72
C THR A 263 -6.88 -39.02 -45.14
N THR A 264 -6.99 -37.77 -45.57
CA THR A 264 -7.14 -37.41 -46.99
C THR A 264 -5.79 -36.91 -47.48
N ALA A 265 -5.42 -37.27 -48.71
CA ALA A 265 -4.21 -36.77 -49.35
C ALA A 265 -4.03 -35.27 -49.12
N THR A 266 -2.81 -34.86 -48.74
CA THR A 266 -2.41 -33.47 -48.42
C THR A 266 -2.94 -32.87 -47.11
N ARG A 267 -3.64 -33.64 -46.27
CA ARG A 267 -4.04 -33.25 -44.90
C ARG A 267 -3.08 -33.84 -43.87
N PRO A 268 -3.20 -33.52 -42.57
CA PRO A 268 -2.36 -34.14 -41.55
C PRO A 268 -2.50 -35.67 -41.53
N ASP A 269 -1.36 -36.34 -41.46
CA ASP A 269 -1.28 -37.78 -41.20
C ASP A 269 -1.35 -38.05 -39.70
N LEU A 270 -1.94 -39.18 -39.33
CA LEU A 270 -1.93 -39.67 -37.96
C LEU A 270 -0.68 -40.52 -37.76
N LYS A 271 0.25 -40.07 -36.93
CA LYS A 271 1.34 -40.90 -36.42
C LYS A 271 0.89 -41.54 -35.11
N VAL A 272 0.70 -42.86 -35.12
CA VAL A 272 -0.04 -43.55 -34.06
C VAL A 272 0.59 -44.89 -33.67
N PHE A 273 0.16 -45.41 -32.52
CA PHE A 273 0.19 -46.83 -32.21
C PHE A 273 -1.24 -47.38 -32.26
N ASP A 274 -1.46 -48.38 -33.09
CA ASP A 274 -2.74 -49.06 -33.26
C ASP A 274 -2.83 -50.22 -32.26
N PHE A 275 -3.72 -50.08 -31.29
CA PHE A 275 -4.00 -51.12 -30.28
C PHE A 275 -5.20 -51.96 -30.73
N ASP A 276 -4.96 -53.26 -30.91
CA ASP A 276 -5.93 -54.27 -31.30
C ASP A 276 -7.09 -54.40 -30.32
N ALA A 277 -8.23 -54.90 -30.82
CA ALA A 277 -9.47 -55.07 -30.08
C ALA A 277 -9.57 -56.39 -29.30
N SER A 278 -8.61 -57.31 -29.43
CA SER A 278 -8.70 -58.64 -28.80
C SER A 278 -7.53 -58.97 -27.89
N THR A 279 -6.36 -58.35 -28.11
CA THR A 279 -5.14 -58.68 -27.38
C THR A 279 -4.63 -57.47 -26.62
N LYS A 280 -4.33 -57.64 -25.32
CA LYS A 280 -3.61 -56.62 -24.56
C LYS A 280 -2.23 -56.41 -25.18
N GLN A 281 -2.05 -55.24 -25.77
CA GLN A 281 -0.82 -54.78 -26.41
C GLN A 281 -0.27 -53.55 -25.69
N TYR A 282 0.99 -53.23 -25.97
CA TYR A 282 1.73 -52.23 -25.22
C TYR A 282 2.49 -51.25 -26.12
N THR A 283 2.71 -50.04 -25.62
CA THR A 283 3.75 -49.12 -26.08
C THR A 283 4.48 -48.53 -24.88
N GLN A 284 5.72 -48.12 -25.06
CA GLN A 284 6.59 -47.60 -24.00
C GLN A 284 7.16 -46.23 -24.38
N PHE A 285 7.48 -45.45 -23.35
CA PHE A 285 8.23 -44.20 -23.48
C PHE A 285 8.99 -43.93 -22.18
N THR A 286 9.95 -43.02 -22.24
CA THR A 286 10.76 -42.61 -21.09
C THR A 286 10.77 -41.11 -20.94
N VAL A 287 10.89 -40.66 -19.69
CA VAL A 287 10.96 -39.24 -19.33
C VAL A 287 11.96 -39.09 -18.21
N ALA A 288 12.93 -38.19 -18.36
CA ALA A 288 13.61 -37.63 -17.20
C ALA A 288 12.68 -36.59 -16.57
N MET A 289 12.05 -36.93 -15.45
CA MET A 289 11.08 -36.04 -14.82
C MET A 289 11.78 -34.75 -14.34
N PRO A 290 11.12 -33.58 -14.43
CA PRO A 290 11.73 -32.33 -13.97
C PRO A 290 12.08 -32.42 -12.48
N LYS A 291 13.18 -31.80 -12.07
CA LYS A 291 13.62 -31.80 -10.66
C LYS A 291 12.60 -31.15 -9.72
N SER A 292 11.73 -30.29 -10.26
CA SER A 292 10.66 -29.63 -9.52
C SER A 292 9.45 -30.51 -9.26
N TRP A 293 9.35 -31.71 -9.85
CA TRP A 293 8.27 -32.66 -9.53
C TRP A 293 8.42 -33.15 -8.09
N ASN A 294 7.33 -33.08 -7.32
CA ASN A 294 7.26 -33.46 -5.91
C ASN A 294 7.33 -34.97 -5.62
N GLU A 295 7.76 -35.77 -6.61
CA GLU A 295 7.83 -37.23 -6.58
C GLU A 295 6.50 -37.94 -6.19
N GLY A 296 5.39 -37.21 -6.25
CA GLY A 296 4.06 -37.69 -5.89
C GLY A 296 3.42 -38.53 -6.99
N THR A 297 2.11 -38.75 -6.87
CA THR A 297 1.37 -39.50 -7.89
C THR A 297 1.26 -38.71 -9.20
N LEU A 298 1.20 -39.45 -10.31
CA LEU A 298 0.92 -38.92 -11.64
C LEU A 298 -0.52 -39.24 -12.04
N THR A 299 -1.10 -38.42 -12.91
CA THR A 299 -2.34 -38.77 -13.63
C THR A 299 -2.13 -38.58 -15.12
N TYR A 300 -3.00 -39.12 -15.96
CA TYR A 300 -2.83 -39.01 -17.40
C TYR A 300 -4.15 -38.95 -18.18
N GLN A 301 -4.05 -38.51 -19.43
CA GLN A 301 -5.08 -38.62 -20.45
C GLN A 301 -4.49 -39.25 -21.71
N VAL A 302 -5.23 -40.14 -22.35
CA VAL A 302 -4.85 -40.70 -23.65
C VAL A 302 -5.56 -39.93 -24.75
N TYR A 303 -4.80 -39.52 -25.76
CA TYR A 303 -5.33 -38.93 -26.99
C TYR A 303 -5.36 -40.03 -28.03
N TRP A 304 -6.53 -40.32 -28.59
CA TRP A 304 -6.68 -41.42 -29.54
C TRP A 304 -7.77 -41.11 -30.57
N SER A 305 -7.81 -41.91 -31.63
CA SER A 305 -8.85 -41.85 -32.65
C SER A 305 -9.42 -43.23 -32.92
N PRO A 306 -10.76 -43.39 -32.99
CA PRO A 306 -11.39 -44.64 -33.38
C PRO A 306 -11.04 -45.02 -34.82
N SER A 307 -10.68 -46.28 -35.07
CA SER A 307 -10.58 -46.80 -36.45
C SER A 307 -11.94 -47.25 -37.03
N THR A 308 -12.98 -47.30 -36.20
CA THR A 308 -14.35 -47.65 -36.60
C THR A 308 -15.36 -46.70 -35.95
N THR A 309 -16.62 -46.74 -36.39
CA THR A 309 -17.73 -45.96 -35.80
C THR A 309 -18.34 -46.62 -34.55
N ASN A 310 -17.66 -47.61 -33.96
CA ASN A 310 -18.11 -48.27 -32.74
C ASN A 310 -18.08 -47.27 -31.55
N THR A 311 -19.06 -47.34 -30.66
CA THR A 311 -19.18 -46.47 -29.47
C THR A 311 -19.02 -47.23 -28.16
N GLY A 312 -18.43 -48.43 -28.23
CA GLY A 312 -18.07 -49.22 -27.07
C GLY A 312 -16.89 -48.62 -26.34
N ASP A 313 -16.64 -49.16 -25.16
CA ASP A 313 -15.63 -48.69 -24.23
C ASP A 313 -14.25 -49.23 -24.61
N ALA A 314 -13.26 -48.36 -24.72
CA ALA A 314 -11.85 -48.72 -24.75
C ALA A 314 -11.23 -48.47 -23.38
N ILE A 315 -10.45 -49.42 -22.86
CA ILE A 315 -9.82 -49.30 -21.55
C ILE A 315 -8.32 -49.11 -21.76
N PHE A 316 -7.79 -47.96 -21.35
CA PHE A 316 -6.36 -47.70 -21.40
C PHE A 316 -5.76 -47.80 -20.00
N GLY A 317 -4.59 -48.42 -19.88
CA GLY A 317 -3.83 -48.49 -18.63
C GLY A 317 -2.44 -47.92 -18.79
N LEU A 318 -1.99 -47.14 -17.80
CA LEU A 318 -0.61 -46.65 -17.71
C LEU A 318 0.01 -47.19 -16.44
N GLN A 319 1.26 -47.64 -16.54
CA GLN A 319 2.11 -48.02 -15.42
C GLN A 319 3.51 -47.42 -15.59
N ALA A 320 4.19 -47.18 -14.48
CA ALA A 320 5.48 -46.53 -14.49
C ALA A 320 6.43 -47.05 -13.40
N VAL A 321 7.74 -46.93 -13.65
CA VAL A 321 8.81 -47.22 -12.70
C VAL A 321 9.97 -46.24 -12.92
N ALA A 322 10.45 -45.64 -11.84
CA ALA A 322 11.65 -44.82 -11.83
C ALA A 322 12.88 -45.71 -11.63
N CYS A 323 14.01 -45.32 -12.22
CA CYS A 323 15.29 -45.98 -12.03
C CYS A 323 16.35 -44.95 -11.66
N ALA A 324 17.01 -45.16 -10.53
CA ALA A 324 18.11 -44.30 -10.07
C ALA A 324 19.38 -44.51 -10.89
N ASP A 325 20.34 -43.59 -10.74
CA ASP A 325 21.68 -43.76 -11.28
C ASP A 325 22.36 -44.99 -10.65
N ASN A 326 22.90 -45.88 -11.50
CA ASN A 326 23.48 -47.18 -11.15
C ASN A 326 22.50 -48.27 -10.68
N ASP A 327 21.19 -48.05 -10.74
CA ASP A 327 20.19 -49.10 -10.49
C ASP A 327 19.99 -49.99 -11.73
N THR A 328 19.51 -51.21 -11.48
CA THR A 328 19.12 -52.11 -12.58
C THR A 328 17.82 -51.63 -13.20
N ILE A 329 17.82 -51.47 -14.53
CA ILE A 329 16.59 -51.18 -15.31
C ILE A 329 15.70 -52.43 -15.42
N ASP A 330 16.25 -53.63 -15.14
CA ASP A 330 15.47 -54.87 -15.03
C ASP A 330 14.65 -54.85 -13.72
N VAL A 331 13.58 -54.06 -13.73
CA VAL A 331 12.65 -53.85 -12.62
C VAL A 331 11.23 -53.86 -13.16
N ALA A 332 10.30 -54.44 -12.38
CA ALA A 332 8.90 -54.49 -12.76
C ALA A 332 8.25 -53.09 -12.69
N TYR A 333 7.36 -52.81 -13.64
CA TYR A 333 6.47 -51.65 -13.55
C TYR A 333 5.58 -51.72 -12.30
N GLY A 334 5.16 -50.55 -11.81
CA GLY A 334 4.20 -50.45 -10.72
C GLY A 334 2.78 -50.86 -11.10
N THR A 335 1.84 -50.69 -10.17
CA THR A 335 0.42 -50.94 -10.42
C THR A 335 -0.11 -50.00 -11.48
N ALA A 336 -0.69 -50.55 -12.54
CA ALA A 336 -1.34 -49.77 -13.57
C ALA A 336 -2.60 -49.06 -13.06
N ILE A 337 -2.86 -47.87 -13.58
CA ILE A 337 -4.15 -47.19 -13.43
C ILE A 337 -4.84 -47.14 -14.77
N GLU A 338 -6.08 -47.60 -14.78
CA GLU A 338 -6.91 -47.67 -15.98
C GLU A 338 -7.89 -46.49 -16.08
N VAL A 339 -8.16 -46.08 -17.32
CA VAL A 339 -9.19 -45.12 -17.69
C VAL A 339 -10.01 -45.69 -18.84
N THR A 340 -11.32 -45.69 -18.67
CA THR A 340 -12.28 -46.12 -19.69
C THR A 340 -12.75 -44.90 -20.49
N ASP A 341 -12.81 -45.02 -21.80
CA ASP A 341 -13.32 -44.00 -22.70
C ASP A 341 -14.10 -44.63 -23.86
N ALA A 342 -15.34 -44.19 -24.06
CA ALA A 342 -16.19 -44.70 -25.13
C ALA A 342 -15.78 -44.10 -26.48
N GLY A 343 -15.81 -44.90 -27.55
CA GLY A 343 -15.63 -44.39 -28.91
C GLY A 343 -16.68 -43.32 -29.25
N ILE A 344 -16.25 -42.21 -29.87
CA ILE A 344 -17.15 -41.09 -30.22
C ILE A 344 -18.07 -41.37 -31.41
N GLY A 345 -17.92 -42.52 -32.08
CA GLY A 345 -18.75 -42.94 -33.20
C GLY A 345 -18.34 -42.37 -34.57
N THR A 346 -17.26 -41.60 -34.63
CA THR A 346 -16.65 -41.12 -35.88
C THR A 346 -15.22 -41.63 -36.00
N VAL A 347 -14.82 -41.99 -37.22
CA VAL A 347 -13.44 -42.41 -37.51
C VAL A 347 -12.56 -41.20 -37.73
N GLU A 348 -11.28 -41.30 -37.38
CA GLU A 348 -10.23 -40.29 -37.64
C GLU A 348 -10.42 -38.93 -36.95
N ASP A 349 -11.46 -38.79 -36.13
CA ASP A 349 -11.64 -37.69 -35.20
C ASP A 349 -10.84 -37.97 -33.93
N GLN A 350 -10.17 -36.95 -33.41
CA GLN A 350 -9.42 -37.04 -32.16
C GLN A 350 -10.37 -36.98 -30.97
N GLN A 351 -10.28 -37.95 -30.07
CA GLN A 351 -10.85 -37.92 -28.73
C GLN A 351 -9.78 -38.01 -27.64
N ILE A 352 -10.18 -37.62 -26.43
CA ILE A 352 -9.32 -37.55 -25.26
C ILE A 352 -10.08 -38.18 -24.11
N THR A 353 -9.45 -39.13 -23.42
CA THR A 353 -10.04 -39.75 -22.23
C THR A 353 -10.29 -38.72 -21.13
N SER A 354 -11.13 -39.08 -20.16
CA SER A 354 -11.09 -38.41 -18.85
C SER A 354 -9.69 -38.50 -18.22
N GLU A 355 -9.39 -37.62 -17.26
CA GLU A 355 -8.15 -37.72 -16.49
C GLU A 355 -8.21 -38.95 -15.59
N SER A 356 -7.14 -39.77 -15.61
CA SER A 356 -7.05 -40.98 -14.81
C SER A 356 -7.11 -40.68 -13.30
N SER A 357 -7.34 -41.74 -12.51
CA SER A 357 -7.02 -41.71 -11.08
C SER A 357 -5.50 -41.59 -10.85
N ALA A 358 -5.10 -41.31 -9.62
CA ALA A 358 -3.70 -41.15 -9.21
C ALA A 358 -2.90 -42.47 -9.36
N MET A 359 -1.87 -42.45 -10.20
CA MET A 359 -0.91 -43.53 -10.43
C MET A 359 0.36 -43.30 -9.60
N THR A 360 0.77 -44.31 -8.84
CA THR A 360 2.05 -44.30 -8.13
C THR A 360 3.14 -44.84 -9.05
N VAL A 361 4.25 -44.12 -9.17
CA VAL A 361 5.44 -44.58 -9.90
C VAL A 361 6.24 -45.52 -8.98
N ALA A 362 6.53 -46.73 -9.45
CA ALA A 362 7.36 -47.69 -8.70
C ALA A 362 8.85 -47.28 -8.70
N GLY A 363 9.69 -48.03 -7.98
CA GLY A 363 11.15 -47.82 -8.03
C GLY A 363 11.69 -46.70 -7.16
N SER A 364 10.89 -46.18 -6.22
CA SER A 364 11.29 -45.10 -5.29
C SER A 364 11.82 -43.84 -6.00
N PRO A 365 10.97 -43.14 -6.78
CA PRO A 365 11.39 -41.99 -7.58
C PRO A 365 12.12 -40.92 -6.77
N ALA A 366 13.16 -40.33 -7.37
CA ALA A 366 13.83 -39.14 -6.89
C ALA A 366 14.02 -38.09 -8.01
N ALA A 367 14.22 -36.83 -7.61
CA ALA A 367 14.46 -35.71 -8.52
C ALA A 367 15.56 -36.00 -9.57
N GLY A 368 15.21 -35.82 -10.84
CA GLY A 368 16.13 -35.95 -11.97
C GLY A 368 16.34 -37.39 -12.47
N GLU A 369 15.66 -38.38 -11.90
CA GLU A 369 15.69 -39.76 -12.38
C GLU A 369 14.89 -39.96 -13.67
N GLN A 370 15.25 -41.01 -14.41
CA GLN A 370 14.50 -41.43 -15.58
C GLN A 370 13.36 -42.36 -15.15
N THR A 371 12.15 -42.00 -15.58
CA THR A 371 10.95 -42.81 -15.40
C THR A 371 10.60 -43.50 -16.71
N TYR A 372 10.43 -44.81 -16.64
CA TYR A 372 9.94 -45.67 -17.71
C TYR A 372 8.44 -45.81 -17.58
N PHE A 373 7.72 -45.63 -18.69
CA PHE A 373 6.28 -45.75 -18.77
C PHE A 373 5.89 -46.84 -19.76
N GLN A 374 4.79 -47.53 -19.46
CA GLN A 374 4.16 -48.50 -20.36
C GLN A 374 2.66 -48.23 -20.41
N LEU A 375 2.19 -47.86 -21.59
CA LEU A 375 0.79 -47.69 -21.91
C LEU A 375 0.27 -48.96 -22.56
N TYR A 376 -0.94 -49.39 -22.22
CA TYR A 376 -1.65 -50.47 -22.87
C TYR A 376 -3.12 -50.16 -23.09
N ARG A 377 -3.73 -50.96 -23.96
CA ARG A 377 -5.19 -51.14 -24.00
C ARG A 377 -5.54 -52.49 -23.38
N ASP A 378 -6.49 -52.54 -22.46
CA ASP A 378 -6.97 -53.78 -21.86
C ASP A 378 -8.03 -54.49 -22.71
N ALA A 379 -7.67 -54.78 -23.96
CA ALA A 379 -8.59 -55.37 -24.93
C ALA A 379 -9.04 -56.81 -24.57
N ALA A 380 -8.44 -57.42 -23.53
CA ALA A 380 -8.83 -58.73 -23.03
C ALA A 380 -9.87 -58.64 -21.90
N ASP A 381 -10.09 -57.46 -21.32
CA ASP A 381 -11.13 -57.23 -20.32
C ASP A 381 -12.51 -57.22 -21.00
N GLY A 382 -13.48 -57.93 -20.42
CA GLY A 382 -14.83 -58.02 -20.98
C GLY A 382 -15.61 -56.70 -20.99
N SER A 383 -15.14 -55.69 -20.27
CA SER A 383 -15.66 -54.32 -20.30
C SER A 383 -15.01 -53.45 -21.38
N ASP A 384 -13.88 -53.86 -21.97
CA ASP A 384 -13.41 -53.25 -23.22
C ASP A 384 -14.28 -53.78 -24.37
N THR A 385 -15.25 -52.97 -24.77
CA THR A 385 -16.28 -53.31 -25.76
C THR A 385 -16.07 -52.60 -27.09
N PHE A 386 -14.99 -51.84 -27.23
CA PHE A 386 -14.65 -51.18 -28.48
C PHE A 386 -14.10 -52.19 -29.50
N THR A 387 -14.79 -52.40 -30.62
CA THR A 387 -14.42 -53.52 -31.53
C THR A 387 -13.41 -53.15 -32.62
N GLY A 388 -12.92 -51.91 -32.64
CA GLY A 388 -11.92 -51.42 -33.60
C GLY A 388 -10.54 -51.26 -32.98
N GLU A 389 -9.59 -50.79 -33.78
CA GLU A 389 -8.28 -50.36 -33.29
C GLU A 389 -8.40 -49.01 -32.60
N CYS A 390 -7.76 -48.89 -31.44
CA CYS A 390 -7.56 -47.60 -30.79
C CYS A 390 -6.27 -46.98 -31.32
N ARG A 391 -6.39 -45.98 -32.20
CA ARG A 391 -5.23 -45.29 -32.78
C ARG A 391 -4.71 -44.24 -31.80
N VAL A 392 -3.74 -44.61 -30.96
CA VAL A 392 -3.20 -43.71 -29.93
C VAL A 392 -2.26 -42.69 -30.56
N LEU A 393 -2.57 -41.40 -30.35
CA LEU A 393 -1.82 -40.24 -30.83
C LEU A 393 -0.76 -39.78 -29.82
N GLY A 394 -0.97 -40.08 -28.54
CA GLY A 394 -0.04 -39.77 -27.46
C GLY A 394 -0.72 -39.72 -26.09
N VAL A 395 0.05 -39.38 -25.07
CA VAL A 395 -0.39 -39.29 -23.68
C VAL A 395 -0.02 -37.92 -23.13
N LYS A 396 -0.96 -37.29 -22.44
CA LYS A 396 -0.69 -36.13 -21.58
C LYS A 396 -0.55 -36.61 -20.15
N VAL A 397 0.62 -36.43 -19.56
CA VAL A 397 0.89 -36.77 -18.15
C VAL A 397 0.78 -35.49 -17.32
N PHE A 398 0.11 -35.57 -16.18
CA PHE A 398 0.01 -34.51 -15.20
C PHE A 398 0.85 -34.88 -13.98
N PHE A 399 1.59 -33.91 -13.48
CA PHE A 399 2.45 -34.03 -12.31
C PHE A 399 2.34 -32.76 -11.45
N THR A 400 2.72 -32.83 -10.19
CA THR A 400 2.70 -31.67 -9.30
C THR A 400 4.12 -31.21 -9.02
N THR A 401 4.41 -29.95 -9.27
CA THR A 401 5.66 -29.33 -8.85
C THR A 401 5.56 -28.79 -7.43
N ASP A 402 6.64 -28.83 -6.66
CA ASP A 402 6.77 -28.20 -5.34
C ASP A 402 7.87 -27.13 -5.29
N ALA A 403 8.64 -26.98 -6.37
CA ALA A 403 9.62 -25.93 -6.56
C ALA A 403 9.25 -24.99 -7.72
N ALA A 404 9.76 -23.76 -7.66
CA ALA A 404 9.53 -22.76 -8.71
C ALA A 404 10.40 -22.97 -9.96
N ASN A 405 11.42 -23.82 -9.88
CA ASN A 405 12.36 -24.12 -10.96
C ASN A 405 13.10 -25.44 -10.72
N ASP A 406 13.79 -25.94 -11.75
CA ASP A 406 14.60 -27.16 -11.73
C ASP A 406 16.08 -26.90 -11.34
N ALA A 407 16.34 -26.02 -10.36
CA ALA A 407 17.71 -25.69 -9.95
C ALA A 407 18.53 -26.89 -9.44
#